data_AF-A0A9W9XJ62-F1
#
_entry.id   AF-A0A9W9XJ62-F1
#
_cell.length_a   1.000
_cell.length_b   1.000
_cell.length_c   1.000
_cell.angle_alpha   90.00
_cell.angle_beta   90.00
_cell.angle_gamma   90.00
#
_symmetry.space_group_name_H-M   'P 1'
#
loop_
_entity.id
_entity.type
_entity.pdbx_description
1 polymer ?
#
loop_
_entity_poly.entity_id
_entity_poly.type
_entity_poly.pdbx_seq_one_letter_code
_entity_poly.pdbx_strand_id
1 'polypeptide(L)'
;MPSPAEQPDITSLLLKAISKESIFRLVNILRDIIRHSPEGRKIASKWLLAAKDDVKAEPVPTSSTGPVTSGQLSKEESVSEPTPSIPMTSCFERCLYFLEKFDVTKNSATSCRYHVDPDMVDEEFFKDEIIAGIDVDNEEYREAWPEKFFYTCCGRDLVEEVCQVGWHKVAKRPSKRVIPEEVRWG
;
A
#
# COMPACT_ATOMS: atom_id res chain seq x y z
N MET A 1 28.80 -44.81 24.16
CA MET A 1 28.94 -43.36 23.99
C MET A 1 28.39 -43.00 22.61
N PRO A 2 27.18 -42.42 22.49
CA PRO A 2 26.62 -42.05 21.19
C PRO A 2 27.29 -40.77 20.67
N SER A 3 27.58 -40.76 19.36
CA SER A 3 28.16 -39.64 18.61
C SER A 3 27.23 -38.41 18.62
N PRO A 4 27.75 -37.17 18.71
CA PRO A 4 26.90 -35.98 18.60
C PRO A 4 26.35 -35.93 17.17
N ALA A 5 25.05 -36.22 17.05
CA ALA A 5 24.32 -36.15 15.81
C ALA A 5 24.54 -34.78 15.15
N GLU A 6 24.98 -34.81 13.90
CA GLU A 6 24.98 -33.67 12.99
C GLU A 6 23.57 -33.09 12.97
N GLN A 7 23.36 -31.98 13.69
CA GLN A 7 22.16 -31.19 13.51
C GLN A 7 22.24 -30.61 12.09
N PRO A 8 21.24 -30.84 11.23
CA PRO A 8 21.24 -30.20 9.93
C PRO A 8 21.25 -28.69 10.16
N ASP A 9 22.16 -27.97 9.49
CA ASP A 9 22.25 -26.52 9.58
C ASP A 9 20.88 -25.91 9.23
N ILE A 10 20.16 -25.49 10.27
CA ILE A 10 18.80 -24.95 10.18
C ILE A 10 18.80 -23.75 9.22
N THR A 11 19.89 -22.99 9.18
CA THR A 11 20.07 -21.87 8.25
C THR A 11 20.00 -22.34 6.80
N SER A 12 20.74 -23.40 6.46
CA SER A 12 20.75 -23.99 5.13
C SER A 12 19.37 -24.52 4.73
N LEU A 13 18.67 -25.18 5.65
CA LEU A 13 17.31 -25.68 5.42
C LEU A 13 16.32 -24.54 5.18
N LEU A 14 16.37 -23.47 5.98
CA LEU A 14 15.51 -22.30 5.80
C LEU A 14 15.78 -21.58 4.49
N LEU A 15 17.04 -21.41 4.09
CA LEU A 15 17.39 -20.80 2.80
C LEU A 15 16.87 -21.62 1.61
N LYS A 16 16.97 -22.96 1.70
CA LYS A 16 16.42 -23.85 0.68
C LYS A 16 14.89 -23.79 0.64
N ALA A 17 14.23 -23.69 1.79
CA ALA A 17 12.78 -23.49 1.85
C ALA A 17 12.40 -22.16 1.17
N ILE A 18 13.06 -21.05 1.52
CA ILE A 18 12.81 -19.73 0.93
C ILE A 18 12.85 -19.76 -0.60
N SER A 19 13.79 -20.50 -1.20
CA SER A 19 13.89 -20.61 -2.66
C SER A 19 12.75 -21.36 -3.36
N LYS A 20 11.95 -22.09 -2.60
CA LYS A 20 10.81 -22.89 -3.10
C LYS A 20 9.45 -22.29 -2.75
N GLU A 21 9.41 -21.39 -1.76
CA GLU A 21 8.17 -20.80 -1.28
C GLU A 21 7.67 -19.67 -2.16
N SER A 22 6.36 -19.46 -2.16
CA SER A 22 5.74 -18.34 -2.87
C SER A 22 6.13 -16.99 -2.25
N ILE A 23 6.19 -15.95 -3.08
CA ILE A 23 6.53 -14.59 -2.63
C ILE A 23 5.55 -14.13 -1.54
N PHE A 24 4.27 -14.47 -1.66
CA PHE A 24 3.25 -14.11 -0.67
C PHE A 24 3.48 -14.76 0.69
N ARG A 25 3.87 -16.05 0.72
CA ARG A 25 4.23 -16.72 1.97
C ARG A 25 5.45 -16.07 2.61
N LEU A 26 6.46 -15.70 1.81
CA LEU A 26 7.64 -14.97 2.28
C LEU A 26 7.28 -13.58 2.83
N VAL A 27 6.37 -12.85 2.17
CA VAL A 27 5.87 -11.55 2.64
C VAL A 27 5.11 -11.69 3.96
N ASN A 28 4.29 -12.74 4.12
CA ASN A 28 3.57 -12.99 5.36
C ASN A 28 4.49 -13.38 6.50
N ILE A 29 5.49 -14.24 6.24
CA ILE A 29 6.55 -14.56 7.21
C ILE A 29 7.30 -13.28 7.61
N LEU A 30 7.65 -12.41 6.66
CA LEU A 30 8.30 -11.14 6.96
C LEU A 30 7.40 -10.22 7.82
N ARG A 31 6.10 -10.12 7.52
CA ARG A 31 5.14 -9.37 8.34
C ARG A 31 5.07 -9.91 9.76
N ASP A 32 5.05 -11.23 9.92
CA ASP A 32 5.00 -11.89 11.22
C ASP A 32 6.28 -11.63 12.03
N ILE A 33 7.45 -11.77 11.40
CA ILE A 33 8.76 -11.41 11.99
C ILE A 33 8.77 -9.94 12.44
N ILE A 34 8.27 -9.01 11.63
CA ILE A 34 8.19 -7.58 11.99
C ILE A 34 7.25 -7.37 13.18
N ARG A 35 6.13 -8.10 13.25
CA ARG A 35 5.17 -7.98 14.34
C ARG A 35 5.74 -8.48 15.66
N HIS A 36 6.42 -9.63 15.64
CA HIS A 36 6.82 -10.36 16.84
C HIS A 36 8.30 -10.19 17.25
N SER A 37 9.19 -9.74 16.36
CA SER A 37 10.61 -9.53 16.66
C SER A 37 11.01 -8.04 16.55
N PRO A 38 11.55 -7.42 17.63
CA PRO A 38 12.09 -6.07 17.57
C PRO A 38 13.34 -5.98 16.67
N GLU A 39 14.16 -7.02 16.60
CA GLU A 39 15.31 -7.12 15.70
C GLU A 39 14.84 -7.18 14.24
N GLY A 40 13.80 -7.98 13.97
CA GLY A 40 13.15 -8.05 12.66
C GLY A 40 12.67 -6.68 12.18
N ARG A 41 12.05 -5.88 13.06
CA ARG A 41 11.65 -4.50 12.74
C ARG A 41 12.83 -3.61 12.37
N LYS A 42 13.93 -3.67 13.12
CA LYS A 42 15.13 -2.85 12.84
C LYS A 42 15.71 -3.18 11.46
N ILE A 43 15.82 -4.48 11.15
CA ILE A 43 16.33 -4.94 9.85
C ILE A 43 15.39 -4.50 8.73
N ALA A 44 14.10 -4.79 8.85
CA ALA A 44 13.11 -4.41 7.83
C ALA A 44 13.06 -2.88 7.61
N SER A 45 13.14 -2.08 8.68
CA SER A 45 13.14 -0.62 8.56
C SER A 45 14.36 -0.11 7.79
N LYS A 46 15.55 -0.70 8.03
CA LYS A 46 16.77 -0.34 7.31
C LYS A 46 16.65 -0.57 5.81
N TRP A 47 16.02 -1.67 5.39
CA TRP A 47 15.95 -2.03 3.97
C TRP A 47 14.74 -1.43 3.25
N LEU A 48 13.58 -1.42 3.89
CA LEU A 48 12.32 -1.00 3.26
C LEU A 48 12.06 0.50 3.33
N LEU A 49 12.63 1.20 4.32
CA LEU A 49 12.35 2.63 4.55
C LEU A 49 13.51 3.55 4.19
N ALA A 50 14.73 3.05 3.98
CA ALA A 50 15.91 3.88 3.75
C ALA A 50 16.12 4.32 2.29
N ALA A 51 15.29 3.89 1.33
CA ALA A 51 15.52 4.11 -0.10
C ALA A 51 14.55 5.11 -0.76
N LYS A 52 14.34 6.29 -0.15
CA LYS A 52 13.50 7.35 -0.74
C LYS A 52 14.09 8.77 -0.75
N ASP A 53 15.37 8.94 -0.45
CA ASP A 53 15.97 10.29 -0.38
C ASP A 53 16.95 10.63 -1.53
N ASP A 54 17.14 9.77 -2.53
CA ASP A 54 18.00 10.09 -3.69
C ASP A 54 17.19 10.38 -4.96
N VAL A 55 16.49 11.52 -4.96
CA VAL A 55 16.22 12.24 -6.22
C VAL A 55 16.75 13.66 -6.08
N LYS A 56 18.03 13.79 -6.45
CA LYS A 56 18.75 15.03 -6.69
C LYS A 56 17.97 15.88 -7.70
N ALA A 57 17.24 16.88 -7.20
CA ALA A 57 16.71 17.96 -8.02
C ALA A 57 17.87 18.87 -8.44
N GLU A 58 18.12 18.97 -9.74
CA GLU A 58 18.94 20.05 -10.31
C GLU A 58 18.05 21.22 -10.76
N PRO A 59 18.58 22.46 -10.75
CA PRO A 59 17.79 23.68 -10.74
C PRO A 59 17.54 24.30 -12.13
N VAL A 60 16.51 25.15 -12.13
CA VAL A 60 15.91 26.04 -13.16
C VAL A 60 16.88 26.72 -14.15
N PRO A 61 16.38 27.26 -15.29
CA PRO A 61 16.20 28.72 -15.30
C PRO A 61 14.95 29.27 -16.04
N THR A 62 14.23 30.11 -15.29
CA THR A 62 13.69 31.46 -15.56
C THR A 62 13.71 32.03 -16.99
N SER A 63 12.58 32.60 -17.45
CA SER A 63 12.51 33.97 -18.03
C SER A 63 11.08 34.45 -18.42
N SER A 64 10.55 35.37 -17.62
CA SER A 64 10.14 36.76 -17.91
C SER A 64 9.30 37.18 -19.16
N THR A 65 8.35 38.09 -18.85
CA THR A 65 7.85 39.31 -19.58
C THR A 65 6.58 39.22 -20.47
N GLY A 66 5.53 39.99 -20.11
CA GLY A 66 4.25 40.21 -20.84
C GLY A 66 4.34 41.29 -21.95
N PRO A 67 3.34 42.19 -22.20
CA PRO A 67 1.86 42.20 -22.02
C PRO A 67 1.11 42.53 -23.36
N VAL A 68 -0.20 42.91 -23.34
CA VAL A 68 -0.92 43.92 -24.21
C VAL A 68 -2.33 43.51 -24.73
N THR A 69 -3.36 44.11 -24.10
CA THR A 69 -4.44 44.97 -24.68
C THR A 69 -5.68 44.44 -25.44
N SER A 70 -6.83 44.60 -24.75
CA SER A 70 -8.11 45.28 -25.09
C SER A 70 -9.06 44.80 -26.22
N GLY A 71 -10.33 44.67 -25.85
CA GLY A 71 -11.50 44.53 -26.73
C GLY A 71 -12.81 44.41 -25.95
N GLN A 72 -13.43 45.57 -25.66
CA GLN A 72 -14.69 45.82 -24.95
C GLN A 72 -15.92 45.57 -25.85
N LEU A 73 -16.99 44.89 -25.37
CA LEU A 73 -18.39 45.36 -25.55
C LEU A 73 -19.40 44.62 -24.65
N SER A 74 -20.29 45.43 -24.08
CA SER A 74 -21.29 45.28 -23.04
C SER A 74 -22.57 44.49 -23.38
N LYS A 75 -23.17 43.80 -22.39
CA LYS A 75 -24.62 43.85 -22.09
C LYS A 75 -24.94 43.42 -20.64
N GLU A 76 -25.95 44.07 -20.08
CA GLU A 76 -26.31 44.31 -18.68
C GLU A 76 -26.85 43.12 -17.84
N GLU A 77 -26.51 43.21 -16.55
CA GLU A 77 -27.36 43.10 -15.35
C GLU A 77 -28.10 41.78 -15.01
N SER A 78 -27.54 41.07 -14.03
CA SER A 78 -28.30 40.34 -13.00
C SER A 78 -27.40 40.15 -11.78
N VAL A 79 -27.68 40.91 -10.73
CA VAL A 79 -27.07 40.82 -9.40
C VAL A 79 -27.27 39.42 -8.82
N SER A 80 -26.17 38.72 -8.61
CA SER A 80 -25.96 37.73 -7.55
C SER A 80 -24.45 37.57 -7.45
N GLU A 81 -23.84 38.09 -6.37
CA GLU A 81 -22.41 37.92 -6.11
C GLU A 81 -22.04 36.43 -6.14
N PRO A 82 -21.17 35.97 -7.06
CA PRO A 82 -20.45 34.75 -6.81
C PRO A 82 -19.37 35.13 -5.80
N THR A 83 -19.57 34.70 -4.55
CA THR A 83 -18.45 34.53 -3.62
C THR A 83 -17.29 33.90 -4.40
N PRO A 84 -16.05 34.40 -4.26
CA PRO A 84 -14.92 33.76 -4.92
C PRO A 84 -14.90 32.32 -4.41
N SER A 85 -15.32 31.40 -5.27
CA SER A 85 -15.20 29.97 -5.01
C SER A 85 -13.71 29.74 -4.94
N ILE A 86 -13.20 29.72 -3.71
CA ILE A 86 -11.86 29.22 -3.40
C ILE A 86 -11.77 27.94 -4.23
N PRO A 87 -10.79 27.79 -5.14
CA PRO A 87 -10.58 26.54 -5.84
C PRO A 87 -10.44 25.51 -4.73
N MET A 88 -11.47 24.68 -4.52
CA MET A 88 -11.39 23.60 -3.55
C MET A 88 -10.25 22.76 -4.08
N THR A 89 -9.09 22.91 -3.45
CA THR A 89 -7.90 22.12 -3.71
C THR A 89 -8.39 20.70 -3.68
N SER A 90 -8.32 20.03 -4.83
CA SER A 90 -8.92 18.73 -5.01
C SER A 90 -8.39 17.79 -3.91
N CYS A 91 -9.23 17.49 -2.91
CA CYS A 91 -8.84 16.71 -1.73
C CYS A 91 -8.94 15.22 -2.06
N PHE A 92 -8.28 14.80 -3.14
CA PHE A 92 -8.22 13.40 -3.50
C PHE A 92 -7.11 12.73 -2.70
N GLU A 93 -7.47 11.68 -2.00
CA GLU A 93 -6.55 10.83 -1.25
C GLU A 93 -6.64 9.39 -1.74
N ARG A 94 -5.61 8.58 -1.47
CA ARG A 94 -5.57 7.17 -1.89
C ARG A 94 -6.07 6.29 -0.74
N CYS A 95 -7.10 5.49 -1.00
CA CYS A 95 -7.64 4.54 -0.02
C CYS A 95 -6.60 3.46 0.30
N LEU A 96 -6.44 3.12 1.58
CA LEU A 96 -5.55 2.04 2.02
C LEU A 96 -6.02 0.66 1.57
N TYR A 97 -7.33 0.47 1.39
CA TYR A 97 -7.92 -0.83 1.12
C TYR A 97 -8.07 -1.08 -0.39
N PHE A 98 -8.67 -0.14 -1.11
CA PHE A 98 -8.91 -0.27 -2.55
C PHE A 98 -7.75 0.27 -3.40
N LEU A 99 -6.81 0.99 -2.79
CA LEU A 99 -5.68 1.62 -3.47
C LEU A 99 -6.06 2.60 -4.60
N GLU A 100 -7.32 3.03 -4.69
CA GLU A 100 -7.78 4.07 -5.61
C GLU A 100 -7.90 5.43 -4.95
N LYS A 101 -8.00 6.47 -5.78
CA LYS A 101 -8.22 7.84 -5.33
C LYS A 101 -9.70 8.05 -5.01
N PHE A 102 -9.99 8.61 -3.84
CA PHE A 102 -11.33 9.01 -3.45
C PHE A 102 -11.34 10.49 -3.04
N ASP A 103 -12.49 11.14 -3.25
CA ASP A 103 -12.72 12.50 -2.80
C ASP A 103 -13.03 12.49 -1.30
N VAL A 104 -12.15 13.09 -0.49
CA VAL A 104 -12.30 13.14 0.97
C VAL A 104 -13.62 13.82 1.38
N THR A 105 -14.11 14.77 0.59
CA THR A 105 -15.37 15.49 0.88
C THR A 105 -16.61 14.62 0.69
N LYS A 106 -16.50 13.54 -0.09
CA LYS A 106 -17.56 12.58 -0.39
C LYS A 106 -17.41 11.26 0.37
N ASN A 107 -16.41 11.17 1.25
CA ASN A 107 -16.20 9.98 2.06
C ASN A 107 -17.33 9.87 3.10
N SER A 108 -17.90 8.68 3.21
CA SER A 108 -19.00 8.37 4.11
C SER A 108 -18.79 6.99 4.72
N ALA A 109 -19.61 6.65 5.72
CA ALA A 109 -19.58 5.33 6.35
C ALA A 109 -19.88 4.17 5.39
N THR A 110 -20.37 4.44 4.19
CA THR A 110 -20.68 3.42 3.18
C THR A 110 -19.88 3.55 1.88
N SER A 111 -18.89 4.45 1.83
CA SER A 111 -18.16 4.75 0.59
C SER A 111 -17.11 3.69 0.23
N CYS A 112 -16.49 3.05 1.22
CA CYS A 112 -15.46 2.05 1.01
C CYS A 112 -16.00 0.64 1.22
N ARG A 113 -15.84 -0.22 0.22
CA ARG A 113 -16.23 -1.63 0.21
C ARG A 113 -14.95 -2.46 0.05
N TYR A 114 -14.63 -3.31 1.02
CA TYR A 114 -13.31 -3.95 1.04
C TYR A 114 -13.24 -5.25 1.87
N HIS A 115 -12.19 -6.03 1.60
CA HIS A 115 -11.65 -7.05 2.49
C HIS A 115 -10.43 -6.48 3.24
N VAL A 116 -10.28 -6.79 4.52
CA VAL A 116 -9.12 -6.32 5.31
C VAL A 116 -7.87 -7.10 4.98
N ASP A 117 -8.04 -8.40 4.83
CA ASP A 117 -6.97 -9.32 4.53
C ASP A 117 -6.93 -9.57 3.01
N PRO A 118 -5.74 -9.83 2.44
CA PRO A 118 -5.62 -10.24 1.05
C PRO A 118 -6.30 -11.60 0.84
N ASP A 119 -6.58 -11.91 -0.43
CA ASP A 119 -6.95 -13.24 -0.86
C ASP A 119 -5.82 -14.25 -0.61
N MET A 120 -6.20 -15.50 -0.45
CA MET A 120 -5.33 -16.64 -0.24
C MET A 120 -5.75 -17.75 -1.21
N VAL A 121 -4.78 -18.46 -1.76
CA VAL A 121 -5.04 -19.63 -2.59
C VAL A 121 -5.53 -20.82 -1.75
N ASP A 122 -6.48 -21.58 -2.28
CA ASP A 122 -6.86 -22.90 -1.75
C ASP A 122 -5.75 -23.92 -2.04
N GLU A 123 -4.82 -24.04 -1.10
CA GLU A 123 -3.65 -24.92 -1.20
C GLU A 123 -4.01 -26.41 -1.35
N GLU A 124 -5.17 -26.85 -0.86
CA GLU A 124 -5.57 -28.26 -1.00
C GLU A 124 -6.12 -28.53 -2.40
N PHE A 125 -6.77 -27.53 -3.03
CA PHE A 125 -7.22 -27.65 -4.42
C PHE A 125 -6.05 -27.67 -5.41
N PHE A 126 -5.06 -26.78 -5.24
CA PHE A 126 -3.90 -26.65 -6.12
C PHE A 126 -2.65 -27.43 -5.66
N LYS A 127 -2.87 -28.46 -4.84
CA LYS A 127 -1.79 -29.18 -4.17
C LYS A 127 -0.80 -29.80 -5.16
N ASP A 128 -1.29 -30.34 -6.27
CA ASP A 128 -0.47 -31.01 -7.27
C ASP A 128 0.40 -29.99 -8.03
N GLU A 129 -0.17 -28.84 -8.40
CA GLU A 129 0.52 -27.73 -9.04
C GLU A 129 1.59 -27.13 -8.12
N ILE A 130 1.24 -26.92 -6.85
CA ILE A 130 2.17 -26.43 -5.83
C ILE A 130 3.32 -27.43 -5.62
N ILE A 131 3.03 -28.73 -5.55
CA ILE A 131 4.07 -29.79 -5.44
C ILE A 131 4.96 -29.82 -6.70
N ALA A 132 4.37 -29.56 -7.87
CA ALA A 132 5.10 -29.44 -9.13
C ALA A 132 5.95 -28.14 -9.22
N GLY A 133 5.81 -27.23 -8.24
CA GLY A 133 6.53 -25.96 -8.19
C GLY A 133 5.96 -24.88 -9.12
N ILE A 134 4.69 -25.02 -9.50
CA ILE A 134 3.97 -24.02 -10.28
C ILE A 134 3.50 -22.92 -9.35
N ASP A 135 3.75 -21.67 -9.73
CA ASP A 135 3.23 -20.51 -9.02
C ASP A 135 1.75 -20.33 -9.35
N VAL A 136 0.87 -20.90 -8.52
CA VAL A 136 -0.58 -20.81 -8.67
C VAL A 136 -1.14 -19.47 -8.18
N ASP A 137 -0.33 -18.66 -7.49
CA ASP A 137 -0.73 -17.37 -6.94
C ASP A 137 -0.50 -16.23 -7.94
N ASN A 138 -0.98 -16.40 -9.17
CA ASN A 138 -0.81 -15.45 -10.27
C ASN A 138 -2.17 -14.99 -10.84
N GLU A 139 -2.15 -14.01 -11.75
CA GLU A 139 -3.38 -13.44 -12.33
C GLU A 139 -4.13 -14.47 -13.21
N GLU A 140 -3.42 -15.28 -13.98
CA GLU A 140 -4.03 -16.29 -14.86
C GLU A 140 -4.86 -17.31 -14.07
N TYR A 141 -4.35 -17.77 -12.92
CA TYR A 141 -5.08 -18.69 -12.05
C TYR A 141 -6.25 -18.01 -11.34
N ARG A 142 -6.12 -16.74 -10.96
CA ARG A 142 -7.20 -15.95 -10.37
C ARG A 142 -8.36 -15.73 -11.35
N GLU A 143 -8.05 -15.51 -12.62
CA GLU A 143 -9.05 -15.38 -13.68
C GLU A 143 -9.71 -16.73 -14.02
N ALA A 144 -8.92 -17.82 -14.01
CA ALA A 144 -9.40 -19.15 -14.38
C ALA A 144 -10.21 -19.85 -13.27
N TRP A 145 -9.84 -19.64 -12.01
CA TRP A 145 -10.45 -20.29 -10.84
C TRP A 145 -10.65 -19.29 -9.68
N PRO A 146 -11.41 -18.21 -9.86
CA PRO A 146 -11.60 -17.20 -8.83
C PRO A 146 -12.21 -17.76 -7.53
N GLU A 147 -12.99 -18.85 -7.63
CA GLU A 147 -13.57 -19.57 -6.49
C GLU A 147 -12.56 -20.35 -5.64
N LYS A 148 -11.31 -20.48 -6.12
CA LYS A 148 -10.20 -21.15 -5.44
C LYS A 148 -9.23 -20.19 -4.77
N PHE A 149 -9.62 -18.92 -4.70
CA PHE A 149 -8.97 -17.91 -3.91
C PHE A 149 -10.00 -17.37 -2.93
N PHE A 150 -9.62 -17.19 -1.68
CA PHE A 150 -10.55 -16.79 -0.62
C PHE A 150 -9.94 -15.75 0.31
N TYR A 151 -10.78 -14.86 0.81
CA TYR A 151 -10.40 -13.84 1.78
C TYR A 151 -10.50 -14.38 3.20
N THR A 152 -9.37 -14.51 3.89
CA THR A 152 -9.32 -15.01 5.27
C THR A 152 -10.18 -14.23 6.27
N CYS A 153 -10.46 -12.95 6.00
CA CYS A 153 -11.32 -12.13 6.83
C CYS A 153 -12.79 -12.59 6.88
N CYS A 154 -13.26 -13.38 5.90
CA CYS A 154 -14.67 -13.79 5.82
C CYS A 154 -14.91 -15.17 5.19
N GLY A 155 -13.88 -15.82 4.66
CA GLY A 155 -13.96 -17.11 3.96
C GLY A 155 -14.61 -17.04 2.58
N ARG A 156 -14.91 -15.83 2.09
CA ARG A 156 -15.53 -15.62 0.78
C ARG A 156 -14.50 -15.69 -0.34
N ASP A 157 -14.94 -16.09 -1.52
CA ASP A 157 -14.09 -16.15 -2.70
C ASP A 157 -13.99 -14.81 -3.46
N LEU A 158 -13.31 -14.79 -4.60
CA LEU A 158 -13.13 -13.57 -5.43
C LEU A 158 -14.40 -13.15 -6.20
N VAL A 159 -15.38 -14.05 -6.37
CA VAL A 159 -16.63 -13.72 -7.08
C VAL A 159 -17.70 -13.19 -6.12
N GLU A 160 -17.57 -13.49 -4.83
CA GLU A 160 -18.47 -13.04 -3.79
C GLU A 160 -18.28 -11.56 -3.41
N GLU A 161 -19.33 -10.97 -2.83
CA GLU A 161 -19.29 -9.57 -2.42
C GLU A 161 -18.31 -9.31 -1.26
N VAL A 162 -17.78 -8.09 -1.23
CA VAL A 162 -16.97 -7.59 -0.13
C VAL A 162 -17.63 -7.78 1.24
N CYS A 163 -16.83 -8.08 2.26
CA CYS A 163 -17.36 -8.35 3.60
C CYS A 163 -17.37 -7.14 4.53
N GLN A 164 -16.69 -6.04 4.18
CA GLN A 164 -16.69 -4.81 4.98
C GLN A 164 -17.15 -3.60 4.19
N VAL A 165 -17.85 -2.72 4.89
CA VAL A 165 -18.32 -1.43 4.41
C VAL A 165 -17.93 -0.38 5.44
N GLY A 166 -17.34 0.73 5.00
CA GLY A 166 -16.83 1.75 5.90
C GLY A 166 -16.36 3.02 5.21
N TRP A 167 -15.66 3.85 5.98
CA TRP A 167 -14.95 5.02 5.48
C TRP A 167 -13.67 4.61 4.76
N HIS A 168 -13.30 5.32 3.70
CA HIS A 168 -11.94 5.21 3.17
C HIS A 168 -10.95 5.66 4.24
N LYS A 169 -9.90 4.86 4.45
CA LYS A 169 -8.79 5.19 5.34
C LYS A 169 -7.57 5.57 4.52
N VAL A 170 -6.78 6.50 5.04
CA VAL A 170 -5.50 6.95 4.48
C VAL A 170 -4.36 6.59 5.40
N ALA A 171 -3.19 6.27 4.82
CA ALA A 171 -1.97 6.14 5.59
C ALA A 171 -1.65 7.47 6.25
N LYS A 172 -1.59 7.51 7.59
CA LYS A 172 -1.11 8.69 8.30
C LYS A 172 0.32 8.97 7.85
N ARG A 173 0.55 10.12 7.22
CA ARG A 173 1.92 10.59 6.99
C ARG A 173 2.58 10.77 8.36
N PRO A 174 3.85 10.39 8.53
CA PRO A 174 4.57 10.73 9.75
C PRO A 174 4.56 12.26 9.87
N SER A 175 3.79 12.77 10.83
CA SER A 175 3.82 14.18 11.16
C SER A 175 5.25 14.50 11.57
N LYS A 176 5.91 15.42 10.85
CA LYS A 176 7.24 15.90 11.24
C LYS A 176 7.12 16.40 12.68
N ARG A 177 7.62 15.63 13.65
CA ARG A 177 7.86 16.18 14.98
C ARG A 177 8.90 17.26 14.76
N VAL A 178 8.49 18.52 14.90
CA VAL A 178 9.41 19.61 15.14
C VAL A 178 10.11 19.22 16.45
N ILE A 179 11.36 18.77 16.35
CA ILE A 179 12.23 18.59 17.50
C ILE A 179 12.49 20.02 17.99
N PRO A 180 12.10 20.39 19.22
CA PRO A 180 12.51 21.67 19.78
C PRO A 180 14.03 21.64 19.91
N GLU A 181 14.69 22.53 19.16
CA GLU A 181 16.13 22.78 19.28
C GLU A 181 16.36 23.56 20.58
N GLU A 182 16.54 22.86 21.69
CA GLU A 182 17.05 23.47 22.92
C GLU A 182 17.64 22.39 23.83
N VAL A 183 18.96 22.18 23.74
CA VAL A 183 19.91 22.28 24.87
C VAL A 183 21.31 22.50 24.29
N ARG A 184 21.63 23.77 23.98
CA ARG A 184 22.98 24.29 24.17
C ARG A 184 23.14 24.46 25.68
N TRP A 185 24.15 23.87 26.33
CA TRP A 185 24.89 24.36 27.51
C TRP A 185 25.75 23.21 28.08
N GLY A 186 27.06 23.47 28.25
CA GLY A 186 27.99 22.63 29.01
C GLY A 186 29.36 22.54 28.39
#